data_AF-A0AAW0RSY6-F1
#
_entry.id   AF-A0AAW0RSY6-F1
#
_cell.length_a   1.000
_cell.length_b   1.000
_cell.length_c   1.000
_cell.angle_alpha   90.00
_cell.angle_beta   90.00
_cell.angle_gamma   90.00
#
_symmetry.space_group_name_H-M   'P 1'
#
loop_
_entity.id
_entity.type
_entity.pdbx_description
1 polymer ?
#
loop_
_entity_poly.entity_id
_entity_poly.type
_entity_poly.pdbx_seq_one_letter_code
_entity_poly.pdbx_strand_id
1 'polypeptide(L)'
;MVAELVAIVSGSRENRKDIWIVIDGIDTCEQGGLTRCIALMDMISAGGKNSGDIPCKVLLTSRSEPPKKVIRKRSVVSLGKEAANVNEAIRLYTIRRLHSSPTADRLGQLGFSLKAVTELADEITLKADGMFLYARLIIDYLSKQLFRTKADLRDALRELPPELKGLSVNRSDAPYCFAQNLDV
;
A
#
# COMPACT_ATOMS: atom_id res chain seq x y z
N MET A 1 21.98 -14.26 12.51
CA MET A 1 20.75 -13.77 11.83
C MET A 1 19.52 -14.65 12.11
N VAL A 2 19.38 -15.87 11.56
CA VAL A 2 18.16 -16.70 11.81
C VAL A 2 18.04 -17.13 13.28
N ALA A 3 19.11 -17.68 13.87
CA ALA A 3 19.11 -18.10 15.28
C ALA A 3 18.91 -16.92 16.26
N GLU A 4 19.33 -15.72 15.85
CA GLU A 4 19.27 -14.51 16.64
C GLU A 4 17.86 -13.92 16.66
N LEU A 5 17.17 -13.93 15.51
CA LEU A 5 15.76 -13.56 15.43
C LEU A 5 14.88 -14.52 16.24
N VAL A 6 15.17 -15.83 16.19
CA VAL A 6 14.49 -16.84 16.99
C VAL A 6 14.75 -16.61 18.50
N ALA A 7 15.98 -16.32 18.89
CA ALA A 7 16.33 -16.05 20.29
C ALA A 7 15.63 -14.79 20.84
N ILE A 8 15.51 -13.72 20.03
CA ILE A 8 14.78 -12.49 20.39
C ILE A 8 13.28 -12.79 20.59
N VAL A 9 12.71 -13.66 19.76
CA VAL A 9 11.31 -14.12 19.85
C VAL A 9 11.06 -15.00 21.09
N SER A 10 12.06 -15.72 21.60
CA SER A 10 11.92 -16.67 22.73
C SER A 10 12.08 -16.06 24.15
N GLY A 11 12.19 -14.73 24.31
CA GLY A 11 12.47 -14.02 25.58
C GLY A 11 11.50 -14.27 26.77
N SER A 12 11.87 -13.89 28.00
CA SER A 12 11.31 -14.30 29.31
C SER A 12 9.77 -14.17 29.54
N ARG A 13 9.25 -14.93 30.52
CA ARG A 13 7.86 -15.43 30.61
C ARG A 13 6.79 -14.51 31.24
N GLU A 14 7.13 -13.38 31.86
CA GLU A 14 6.16 -12.70 32.76
C GLU A 14 5.29 -11.61 32.14
N ASN A 15 5.37 -11.33 30.84
CA ASN A 15 4.52 -10.29 30.20
C ASN A 15 4.43 -10.43 28.66
N ARG A 16 4.22 -11.65 28.16
CA ARG A 16 4.42 -11.97 26.73
C ARG A 16 3.28 -11.45 25.85
N LYS A 17 3.56 -10.34 25.16
CA LYS A 17 2.74 -9.79 24.07
C LYS A 17 2.91 -10.66 22.83
N ASP A 18 1.81 -10.90 22.11
CA ASP A 18 1.85 -11.54 20.79
C ASP A 18 2.84 -10.82 19.85
N ILE A 19 3.62 -11.60 19.10
CA ILE A 19 4.52 -11.05 18.08
C ILE A 19 3.82 -11.11 16.72
N TRP A 20 3.76 -9.97 16.05
CA TRP A 20 3.20 -9.85 14.70
C TRP A 20 4.32 -9.50 13.72
N ILE A 21 4.53 -10.35 12.73
CA ILE A 21 5.47 -10.12 11.64
C ILE A 21 4.67 -9.82 10.38
N VAL A 22 4.91 -8.66 9.77
CA VAL A 22 4.30 -8.28 8.49
C VAL A 22 5.40 -8.22 7.44
N ILE A 23 5.26 -9.00 6.38
CA ILE A 23 6.18 -8.99 5.24
C ILE A 23 5.42 -8.44 4.05
N ASP A 24 5.84 -7.26 3.60
CA ASP A 24 5.21 -6.55 2.50
C ASP A 24 5.87 -6.91 1.16
N GLY A 25 5.05 -7.12 0.11
CA GLY A 25 5.52 -7.25 -1.27
C GLY A 25 6.28 -8.54 -1.60
N ILE A 26 5.78 -9.70 -1.17
CA ILE A 26 6.43 -10.99 -1.45
C ILE A 26 6.52 -11.34 -2.94
N ASP A 27 5.76 -10.65 -3.81
CA ASP A 27 5.85 -10.73 -5.28
C ASP A 27 7.20 -10.27 -5.84
N THR A 28 7.96 -9.49 -5.07
CA THR A 28 9.29 -9.01 -5.48
C THR A 28 10.38 -10.07 -5.32
N CYS A 29 10.10 -11.15 -4.57
CA CYS A 29 11.04 -12.22 -4.35
C CYS A 29 11.09 -13.18 -5.54
N GLU A 30 12.30 -13.56 -5.96
CA GLU A 30 12.48 -14.73 -6.83
C GLU A 30 11.91 -16.00 -6.16
N GLN A 31 11.53 -17.00 -6.95
CA GLN A 31 10.86 -18.20 -6.44
C GLN A 31 11.65 -18.91 -5.33
N GLY A 32 12.99 -18.97 -5.44
CA GLY A 32 13.86 -19.56 -4.43
C GLY A 32 13.90 -18.74 -3.13
N GLY A 33 13.95 -17.42 -3.23
CA GLY A 33 13.86 -16.49 -2.10
C GLY A 33 12.52 -16.59 -1.38
N LEU A 34 11.42 -16.61 -2.13
CA LEU A 34 10.06 -16.75 -1.60
C LEU A 34 9.90 -18.05 -0.80
N THR A 35 10.35 -19.17 -1.35
CA THR A 35 10.26 -20.48 -0.69
C THR A 35 11.03 -20.51 0.63
N ARG A 36 12.24 -19.95 0.66
CA ARG A 36 13.06 -19.83 1.89
C ARG A 36 12.41 -18.91 2.92
N CYS A 37 11.87 -17.78 2.48
CA CYS A 37 11.17 -16.83 3.35
C CYS A 37 9.96 -17.50 4.02
N ILE A 38 9.13 -18.19 3.24
CA ILE A 38 7.96 -18.91 3.75
C ILE A 38 8.37 -20.00 4.75
N ALA A 39 9.38 -20.82 4.42
CA ALA A 39 9.87 -21.86 5.31
C ALA A 39 10.37 -21.28 6.64
N LEU A 40 11.09 -20.15 6.60
CA LEU A 40 11.54 -19.45 7.80
C LEU A 40 10.35 -18.97 8.65
N MET A 41 9.34 -18.37 8.02
CA MET A 41 8.16 -17.90 8.73
C MET A 41 7.32 -19.03 9.31
N ASP A 42 7.21 -20.16 8.61
CA ASP A 42 6.55 -21.36 9.13
C ASP A 42 7.29 -21.91 10.35
N MET A 43 8.64 -21.91 10.35
CA MET A 43 9.43 -22.33 11.51
C MET A 43 9.23 -21.40 12.71
N ILE A 44 9.22 -20.08 12.48
CA ILE A 44 9.02 -19.08 13.55
C ILE A 44 7.61 -19.20 14.14
N SER A 45 6.57 -19.33 13.30
CA SER A 45 5.19 -19.51 13.77
C SER A 45 4.96 -20.86 14.44
N ALA A 46 5.62 -21.94 13.98
CA ALA A 46 5.50 -23.27 14.59
C ALA A 46 6.30 -23.42 15.90
N GLY A 47 7.33 -22.61 16.10
CA GLY A 47 8.12 -22.56 17.33
C GLY A 47 7.29 -22.25 18.59
N GLY A 48 6.09 -21.68 18.44
CA GLY A 48 5.14 -21.38 19.52
C GLY A 48 4.43 -22.58 20.17
N LYS A 49 4.71 -23.83 19.76
CA LYS A 49 3.90 -25.01 20.15
C LYS A 49 4.30 -25.65 21.48
N ASN A 50 5.46 -25.30 22.05
CA ASN A 50 5.86 -25.78 23.37
C ASN A 50 5.20 -24.92 24.47
N SER A 51 4.90 -25.53 25.61
CA SER A 51 4.28 -24.85 26.76
C SER A 51 5.20 -23.75 27.28
N GLY A 52 4.98 -22.52 26.80
CA GLY A 52 5.72 -21.33 27.18
C GLY A 52 6.61 -20.74 26.10
N ASP A 53 6.27 -20.86 24.81
CA ASP A 53 6.76 -19.98 23.73
C ASP A 53 5.75 -18.84 23.41
N ILE A 54 6.23 -17.73 22.84
CA ILE A 54 5.40 -16.56 22.51
C ILE A 54 4.62 -16.85 21.21
N PRO A 55 3.29 -16.63 21.15
CA PRO A 55 2.54 -16.76 19.91
C PRO A 55 3.08 -15.78 18.85
N CYS A 56 3.42 -16.30 17.67
CA CYS A 56 3.92 -15.49 16.55
C CYS A 56 3.00 -15.61 15.33
N LYS A 57 2.38 -14.49 14.95
CA LYS A 57 1.50 -14.38 13.78
C LYS A 57 2.24 -13.72 12.63
N VAL A 58 2.15 -14.31 11.46
CA VAL A 58 2.80 -13.81 10.24
C VAL A 58 1.74 -13.42 9.21
N LEU A 59 1.83 -12.19 8.72
CA LEU A 59 1.07 -11.68 7.59
C LEU A 59 2.01 -11.51 6.40
N LEU A 60 1.68 -12.16 5.28
CA LEU A 60 2.35 -11.94 4.01
C LEU A 60 1.43 -11.16 3.08
N THR A 61 1.92 -10.09 2.48
CA THR A 61 1.18 -9.29 1.50
C THR A 61 1.80 -9.46 0.10
N SER A 62 0.95 -9.50 -0.91
CA SER A 62 1.38 -9.47 -2.29
C SER A 62 0.39 -8.71 -3.17
N ARG A 63 0.91 -8.12 -4.24
CA ARG A 63 0.08 -7.49 -5.27
C ARG A 63 -0.46 -8.48 -6.29
N SER A 64 0.26 -9.58 -6.52
CA SER A 64 -0.18 -10.66 -7.40
C SER A 64 -0.59 -11.87 -6.58
N GLU A 65 -1.42 -12.76 -7.14
CA GLU A 65 -1.71 -14.03 -6.49
C GLU A 65 -0.41 -14.81 -6.22
N PRO A 66 -0.11 -15.16 -4.95
CA PRO A 66 1.06 -15.95 -4.65
C PRO A 66 0.90 -17.38 -5.24
N PRO A 67 2.01 -18.12 -5.44
CA PRO A 67 1.92 -19.46 -6.02
C PRO A 67 0.98 -20.37 -5.20
N LYS A 68 0.14 -21.17 -5.87
CA LYS A 68 -0.86 -22.06 -5.22
C LYS A 68 -0.26 -22.97 -4.13
N LYS A 69 1.01 -23.35 -4.26
CA LYS A 69 1.75 -24.14 -3.26
C LYS A 69 1.86 -23.42 -1.91
N VAL A 70 1.98 -22.09 -1.93
CA VAL A 70 2.06 -21.21 -0.75
C VAL A 70 0.67 -21.03 -0.14
N ILE A 71 -0.34 -20.82 -0.98
CA ILE A 71 -1.72 -20.55 -0.55
C ILE A 71 -2.36 -21.74 0.16
N ARG A 72 -2.11 -22.98 -0.31
CA ARG A 72 -2.82 -24.19 0.14
C ARG A 72 -2.79 -24.46 1.65
N LYS A 73 -1.87 -23.85 2.39
CA LYS A 73 -1.72 -24.06 3.84
C LYS A 73 -2.17 -22.86 4.67
N ARG A 74 -2.72 -21.81 4.06
CA ARG A 74 -2.94 -20.51 4.70
C ARG A 74 -4.32 -19.95 4.35
N SER A 75 -4.93 -19.22 5.29
CA SER A 75 -6.11 -18.38 5.01
C SER A 75 -5.70 -17.30 4.03
N VAL A 76 -6.50 -17.05 2.98
CA VAL A 76 -6.21 -15.97 2.03
C VAL A 76 -7.34 -14.95 1.98
N VAL A 77 -6.98 -13.68 2.14
CA VAL A 77 -7.89 -12.53 1.96
C VAL A 77 -7.52 -11.83 0.67
N SER A 78 -8.47 -11.54 -0.21
CA SER A 78 -8.20 -10.82 -1.44
C SER A 78 -8.88 -9.44 -1.47
N LEU A 79 -8.11 -8.42 -1.86
CA LEU A 79 -8.59 -7.04 -2.03
C LEU A 79 -8.75 -6.65 -3.52
N GLY A 80 -8.91 -7.64 -4.41
CA GLY A 80 -8.96 -7.42 -5.86
C GLY A 80 -10.21 -6.71 -6.39
N LYS A 81 -11.30 -6.64 -5.60
CA LYS A 81 -12.60 -6.08 -6.03
C LYS A 81 -12.90 -4.71 -5.41
N GLU A 82 -11.85 -3.92 -5.16
CA GLU A 82 -11.96 -2.67 -4.40
C GLU A 82 -11.72 -1.42 -5.23
N ALA A 83 -11.56 -1.53 -6.56
CA ALA A 83 -11.21 -0.39 -7.42
C ALA A 83 -12.11 0.84 -7.21
N ALA A 84 -13.42 0.64 -7.07
CA ALA A 84 -14.36 1.73 -6.77
C ALA A 84 -14.10 2.37 -5.39
N ASN A 85 -13.85 1.56 -4.36
CA ASN A 85 -13.56 2.04 -3.00
C ASN A 85 -12.22 2.76 -2.94
N VAL A 86 -11.20 2.24 -3.63
CA VAL A 86 -9.87 2.86 -3.73
C VAL A 86 -9.98 4.20 -4.43
N ASN A 87 -10.70 4.28 -5.57
CA ASN A 87 -10.89 5.53 -6.29
C ASN A 87 -11.65 6.56 -5.45
N GLU A 88 -12.71 6.17 -4.73
CA GLU A 88 -13.40 7.10 -3.84
C GLU A 88 -12.52 7.54 -2.67
N ALA A 89 -11.71 6.65 -2.10
CA ALA A 89 -10.76 7.02 -1.06
C ALA A 89 -9.69 8.01 -1.57
N ILE A 90 -9.17 7.81 -2.79
CA ILE A 90 -8.24 8.74 -3.45
C ILE A 90 -8.92 10.09 -3.69
N ARG A 91 -10.18 10.08 -4.13
CA ARG A 91 -10.97 11.29 -4.35
C ARG A 91 -11.16 12.09 -3.08
N LEU A 92 -11.59 11.44 -2.00
CA LEU A 92 -11.74 12.07 -0.68
C LEU A 92 -10.41 12.61 -0.14
N TYR A 93 -9.32 11.85 -0.31
CA TYR A 93 -7.98 12.30 0.04
C TYR A 93 -7.59 13.56 -0.73
N THR A 94 -7.84 13.58 -2.05
CA THR A 94 -7.49 14.70 -2.92
C THR A 94 -8.29 15.94 -2.56
N ILE A 95 -9.60 15.85 -2.39
CA ILE A 95 -10.46 16.95 -1.94
C ILE A 95 -9.92 17.54 -0.64
N ARG A 96 -9.68 16.70 0.37
CA ARG A 96 -9.18 17.16 1.68
C ARG A 96 -7.84 17.89 1.55
N ARG A 97 -6.93 17.37 0.72
CA ARG A 97 -5.59 17.97 0.55
C ARG A 97 -5.61 19.25 -0.27
N LEU A 98 -6.48 19.37 -1.28
CA LEU A 98 -6.65 20.61 -2.04
C LEU A 98 -7.30 21.73 -1.18
N HIS A 99 -8.15 21.36 -0.22
CA HIS A 99 -8.71 22.29 0.77
C HIS A 99 -7.79 22.57 1.96
N SER A 100 -6.66 21.88 2.08
CA SER A 100 -5.68 22.14 3.14
C SER A 100 -4.70 23.24 2.74
N SER A 101 -4.31 24.09 3.68
CA SER A 101 -3.21 25.04 3.49
C SER A 101 -1.88 24.27 3.35
N PRO A 102 -0.95 24.70 2.46
CA PRO A 102 -0.95 25.93 1.66
C PRO A 102 -1.65 25.83 0.29
N THR A 103 -2.16 24.66 -0.09
CA THR A 103 -2.73 24.41 -1.43
C THR A 103 -4.01 25.23 -1.65
N ALA A 104 -4.88 25.28 -0.64
CA ALA A 104 -6.13 26.05 -0.71
C ALA A 104 -5.89 27.53 -0.97
N ASP A 105 -4.88 28.12 -0.32
CA ASP A 105 -4.54 29.54 -0.45
C ASP A 105 -4.09 29.86 -1.89
N ARG A 106 -3.26 28.98 -2.46
CA ARG A 106 -2.79 29.11 -3.86
C ARG A 106 -3.92 28.95 -4.86
N LEU A 107 -4.79 27.96 -4.67
CA LEU A 107 -5.94 27.76 -5.54
C LEU A 107 -6.91 28.95 -5.46
N GLY A 108 -7.10 29.52 -4.26
CA GLY A 108 -7.87 30.74 -4.05
C GLY A 108 -7.27 31.94 -4.78
N GLN A 109 -5.94 32.12 -4.73
CA GLN A 109 -5.24 33.18 -5.49
C GLN A 109 -5.40 33.02 -7.00
N LEU A 110 -5.47 31.79 -7.50
CA LEU A 110 -5.76 31.47 -8.90
C LEU A 110 -7.26 31.59 -9.23
N GLY A 111 -8.10 31.93 -8.25
CA GLY A 111 -9.55 32.12 -8.39
C GLY A 111 -10.35 30.84 -8.48
N PHE A 112 -9.83 29.69 -8.06
CA PHE A 112 -10.60 28.43 -8.05
C PHE A 112 -11.82 28.55 -7.14
N SER A 113 -13.00 28.20 -7.68
CA SER A 113 -14.20 28.02 -6.87
C SER A 113 -14.18 26.65 -6.20
N LEU A 114 -15.00 26.46 -5.17
CA LEU A 114 -15.17 25.15 -4.52
C LEU A 114 -15.52 24.04 -5.54
N LYS A 115 -16.39 24.35 -6.51
CA LYS A 115 -16.74 23.42 -7.59
C LYS A 115 -15.53 23.06 -8.46
N ALA A 116 -14.71 24.04 -8.83
CA ALA A 116 -13.51 23.83 -9.63
C ALA A 116 -12.45 22.99 -8.88
N VAL A 117 -12.39 23.10 -7.54
CA VAL A 117 -11.52 22.25 -6.71
C VAL A 117 -12.00 20.80 -6.73
N THR A 118 -13.32 20.56 -6.66
CA THR A 118 -13.88 19.21 -6.78
C THR A 118 -13.61 18.61 -8.16
N GLU A 119 -13.81 19.36 -9.23
CA GLU A 119 -13.49 18.92 -10.60
C GLU A 119 -11.99 18.57 -10.73
N LEU A 120 -11.11 19.40 -10.18
CA LEU A 120 -9.68 19.12 -10.14
C LEU A 120 -9.37 17.83 -9.36
N ALA A 121 -10.08 17.57 -8.26
CA ALA A 121 -9.91 16.34 -7.50
C ALA A 121 -10.34 15.10 -8.30
N ASP A 122 -11.41 15.20 -9.08
CA ASP A 122 -11.88 14.14 -9.96
C ASP A 122 -10.86 13.88 -11.08
N GLU A 123 -10.30 14.93 -11.69
CA GLU A 123 -9.22 14.84 -12.70
C GLU A 123 -7.97 14.13 -12.13
N ILE A 124 -7.54 14.49 -10.92
CA ILE A 124 -6.39 13.86 -10.24
C ILE A 124 -6.69 12.40 -9.90
N THR A 125 -7.91 12.09 -9.42
CA THR A 125 -8.31 10.72 -9.08
C THR A 125 -8.31 9.82 -10.29
N LEU A 126 -8.89 10.30 -11.40
CA LEU A 126 -8.88 9.59 -12.67
C LEU A 126 -7.44 9.34 -13.15
N LYS A 127 -6.58 10.36 -13.04
CA LYS A 127 -5.17 10.25 -13.41
C LYS A 127 -4.37 9.32 -12.50
N ALA A 128 -4.76 9.19 -11.24
CA ALA A 128 -4.09 8.34 -10.27
C ALA A 128 -4.33 6.84 -10.53
N ASP A 129 -5.45 6.46 -11.16
CA ASP A 129 -5.80 5.08 -11.51
C ASP A 129 -5.51 4.05 -10.38
N GLY A 130 -6.10 4.30 -9.22
CA GLY A 130 -5.92 3.48 -8.02
C GLY A 130 -4.55 3.63 -7.32
N MET A 131 -3.63 4.44 -7.82
CA MET A 131 -2.33 4.71 -7.20
C MET A 131 -2.40 5.91 -6.25
N PHE A 132 -2.64 5.64 -4.97
CA PHE A 132 -2.62 6.66 -3.91
C PHE A 132 -1.33 7.50 -3.88
N LEU A 133 -0.18 6.85 -4.07
CA LEU A 133 1.10 7.55 -4.14
C LEU A 133 1.13 8.55 -5.29
N TYR A 134 0.56 8.20 -6.44
CA TYR A 134 0.57 9.09 -7.59
C TYR A 134 -0.32 10.31 -7.36
N ALA A 135 -1.53 10.13 -6.81
CA ALA A 135 -2.39 11.26 -6.41
C ALA A 135 -1.66 12.22 -5.45
N ARG A 136 -0.95 11.67 -4.45
CA ARG A 136 -0.15 12.47 -3.52
C ARG A 136 0.95 13.25 -4.24
N LEU A 137 1.69 12.61 -5.15
CA LEU A 137 2.76 13.27 -5.90
C LEU A 137 2.23 14.38 -6.80
N ILE A 138 1.07 14.18 -7.43
CA ILE A 138 0.40 15.23 -8.22
C ILE A 138 0.07 16.42 -7.32
N ILE A 139 -0.57 16.20 -6.17
CA ILE A 139 -0.93 17.29 -5.24
C ILE A 139 0.31 18.01 -4.72
N ASP A 140 1.35 17.26 -4.33
CA ASP A 140 2.60 17.82 -3.84
C ASP A 140 3.30 18.65 -4.94
N TYR A 141 3.26 18.19 -6.20
CA TYR A 141 3.73 18.96 -7.35
C TYR A 141 2.93 20.27 -7.53
N LEU A 142 1.60 20.18 -7.53
CA LEU A 142 0.72 21.34 -7.66
C LEU A 142 0.92 22.36 -6.53
N SER A 143 1.17 21.89 -5.31
CA SER A 143 1.42 22.73 -4.14
C SER A 143 2.79 23.43 -4.12
N LYS A 144 3.73 22.98 -4.97
CA LYS A 144 5.11 23.52 -5.01
C LYS A 144 5.31 24.46 -6.19
N GLN A 145 4.73 24.15 -7.35
CA GLN A 145 4.86 24.96 -8.55
C GLN A 145 4.14 26.31 -8.45
N LEU A 146 4.65 27.29 -9.20
CA LEU A 146 4.08 28.63 -9.33
C LEU A 146 3.32 28.74 -10.66
N PHE A 147 2.03 28.46 -10.62
CA PHE A 147 1.14 28.68 -11.77
C PHE A 147 0.65 30.13 -11.79
N ARG A 148 0.48 30.72 -12.98
CA ARG A 148 -0.03 32.09 -13.13
C ARG A 148 -1.53 32.11 -13.40
N THR A 149 -2.05 31.08 -14.08
CA THR A 149 -3.46 30.94 -14.39
C THR A 149 -3.99 29.55 -14.05
N LYS A 150 -5.32 29.40 -14.01
CA LYS A 150 -5.98 28.09 -13.89
C LYS A 150 -5.68 27.18 -15.08
N ALA A 151 -5.52 27.76 -16.27
CA ALA A 151 -5.22 27.03 -17.49
C ALA A 151 -3.83 26.40 -17.38
N ASP A 152 -2.82 27.18 -16.95
CA ASP A 152 -1.46 26.69 -16.74
C ASP A 152 -1.41 25.49 -15.79
N LEU A 153 -2.20 25.55 -14.70
CA LEU A 153 -2.30 24.46 -13.73
C LEU A 153 -2.91 23.20 -14.36
N ARG A 154 -4.02 23.35 -15.08
CA ARG A 154 -4.69 22.22 -15.76
C ARG A 154 -3.84 21.64 -16.87
N ASP A 155 -3.10 22.46 -17.60
CA ASP A 155 -2.20 22.00 -18.65
C ASP A 155 -1.00 21.26 -18.07
N ALA A 156 -0.39 21.77 -16.99
CA ALA A 156 0.64 21.05 -16.26
C ALA A 156 0.12 19.72 -15.70
N LEU A 157 -1.11 19.68 -15.17
CA LEU A 157 -1.75 18.43 -14.76
C LEU A 157 -1.89 17.46 -15.93
N ARG A 158 -2.25 17.93 -17.14
CA ARG A 158 -2.38 17.07 -18.34
C ARG A 158 -1.03 16.55 -18.83
N GLU A 159 0.00 17.38 -18.77
CA GLU A 159 1.37 17.03 -19.19
C GLU A 159 2.05 16.01 -18.28
N LEU A 160 1.59 15.86 -17.03
CA LEU A 160 2.10 14.79 -16.16
C LEU A 160 1.94 13.42 -16.84
N PRO A 161 2.90 12.51 -16.70
CA PRO A 161 2.82 11.21 -17.35
C PRO A 161 1.59 10.42 -16.86
N PRO A 162 1.03 9.51 -17.66
CA PRO A 162 -0.11 8.69 -17.20
C PRO A 162 0.27 7.77 -16.04
N GLU A 163 1.56 7.42 -15.92
CA GLU A 163 2.08 6.51 -14.91
C GLU A 163 3.45 6.97 -14.40
N LEU A 164 3.84 6.46 -13.23
CA LEU A 164 5.20 6.57 -12.73
C LEU A 164 6.13 5.65 -13.54
N LYS A 165 6.55 6.10 -14.73
CA LYS A 165 7.54 5.37 -15.56
C LYS A 165 8.81 5.12 -14.74
N GLY A 166 9.20 3.84 -14.62
CA GLY A 166 10.36 3.39 -13.84
C GLY A 166 10.04 2.73 -12.49
N LEU A 167 8.77 2.76 -12.05
CA LEU A 167 8.23 1.95 -10.94
C LEU A 167 7.31 0.85 -11.47
N SER A 168 7.61 0.32 -12.67
CA SER A 168 6.79 -0.67 -13.36
C SER A 168 6.59 -1.89 -12.48
N VAL A 169 5.34 -2.11 -12.09
CA VAL A 169 4.87 -3.41 -11.66
C VAL A 169 3.79 -3.75 -12.64
N ASN A 170 4.10 -4.75 -13.47
CA ASN A 170 3.25 -5.25 -14.53
C ASN A 170 1.86 -5.51 -13.95
N ARG A 171 0.92 -4.61 -14.25
CA ARG A 171 -0.50 -4.81 -14.00
C ARG A 171 -1.02 -5.72 -15.11
N SER A 172 -0.93 -7.02 -14.87
CA SER A 172 -1.76 -8.02 -15.54
C SER A 172 -2.73 -8.54 -14.49
N ASP A 173 -3.91 -7.91 -14.37
CA ASP A 173 -5.17 -8.39 -13.79
C ASP A 173 -5.14 -9.33 -12.56
N ALA A 174 -4.09 -9.26 -11.74
CA ALA A 174 -3.92 -10.18 -10.62
C ALA A 174 -4.55 -9.56 -9.36
N PRO A 175 -5.52 -10.24 -8.72
CA PRO A 175 -6.11 -9.76 -7.49
C PRO A 175 -5.05 -9.78 -6.37
N TYR A 176 -5.07 -8.71 -5.56
CA TYR A 176 -4.28 -8.63 -4.33
C TYR A 176 -4.64 -9.81 -3.42
N CYS A 177 -3.65 -10.52 -2.88
CA CYS A 177 -3.87 -11.66 -1.98
C CYS A 177 -2.99 -11.53 -0.73
N PHE A 178 -3.61 -11.62 0.43
CA PHE A 178 -3.00 -11.69 1.75
C PHE A 178 -3.08 -13.12 2.23
N ALA A 179 -2.03 -13.67 2.84
CA ALA A 179 -2.09 -14.96 3.49
C ALA A 179 -1.94 -14.80 5.02
N GLN A 180 -2.93 -15.26 5.79
CA GLN A 180 -2.91 -15.36 7.24
C GLN A 180 -2.84 -16.83 7.68
N ASN A 181 -2.08 -17.12 8.73
CA ASN A 181 -2.22 -18.38 9.47
C ASN A 181 -3.20 -18.12 10.62
N LEU A 182 -4.42 -18.61 10.48
CA LEU A 182 -5.45 -18.60 11.52
C LEU A 182 -5.59 -20.03 12.02
N ASP A 183 -4.99 -20.31 13.18
CA ASP A 183 -5.42 -21.43 14.03
C ASP A 183 -6.32 -20.83 15.11
N VAL A 184 -7.58 -21.29 15.15
CA VAL A 184 -8.55 -21.07 16.23
C VAL A 184 -8.33 -22.13 17.31
#